data_AF-A0A328VIR1-F1
#
_entry.id   AF-A0A328VIR1-F1
#
_cell.length_a   1.000
_cell.length_b   1.000
_cell.length_c   1.000
_cell.angle_alpha   90.00
_cell.angle_beta   90.00
_cell.angle_gamma   90.00
#
_symmetry.space_group_name_H-M   'P 1'
#
loop_
_entity.id
_entity.type
_entity.pdbx_description
1 polymer ?
#
loop_
_entity_poly.entity_id
_entity_poly.type
_entity_poly.pdbx_seq_one_letter_code
_entity_poly.pdbx_strand_id
1 'polypeptide(L)'
;MLTEEQINTIALLSDEVLYREAVAFMRQLLEEEDCEPLPMSQIQGLHAISLSLSYQELRRFVAHQNERNWPRDKENIKVFYKKLKEYMESMQKKRLKNEFHLLSDQGGPRQVIAQTEELMALLMAEFIQHLAAENSYLLAVQKQQSRQKKASSSRSK
;
A
#
# COMPACT_ATOMS: atom_id res chain seq x y z
N MET A 1 -23.46 -1.77 -1.81
CA MET A 1 -23.31 -2.40 -3.14
C MET A 1 -22.96 -1.33 -4.14
N LEU A 2 -21.79 -1.48 -4.76
CA LEU A 2 -21.25 -0.53 -5.73
C LEU A 2 -21.90 -0.72 -7.11
N THR A 3 -21.92 0.35 -7.90
CA THR A 3 -22.38 0.32 -9.28
C THR A 3 -21.31 -0.26 -10.21
N GLU A 4 -21.71 -0.76 -11.38
CA GLU A 4 -20.76 -1.22 -12.40
C GLU A 4 -19.81 -0.10 -12.85
N GLU A 5 -20.31 1.13 -12.93
CA GLU A 5 -19.51 2.32 -13.23
C GLU A 5 -18.41 2.55 -12.19
N GLN A 6 -18.72 2.40 -10.89
CA GLN A 6 -17.73 2.51 -9.82
C GLN A 6 -16.67 1.42 -9.92
N ILE A 7 -17.08 0.18 -10.21
CA ILE A 7 -16.15 -0.95 -10.38
C ILE A 7 -15.22 -0.73 -11.57
N ASN A 8 -15.75 -0.31 -12.72
CA ASN A 8 -14.96 -0.01 -13.91
C ASN A 8 -14.00 1.15 -13.66
N THR A 9 -14.45 2.19 -12.96
CA THR A 9 -13.59 3.32 -12.58
C THR A 9 -12.45 2.88 -11.66
N ILE A 10 -12.71 1.99 -10.70
CA ILE A 10 -11.66 1.42 -9.83
C ILE A 10 -10.61 0.66 -10.67
N ALA A 11 -11.03 -0.14 -11.65
CA ALA A 11 -10.12 -0.86 -12.52
C ALA A 11 -9.20 0.10 -13.31
N LEU A 12 -9.78 1.16 -13.91
CA LEU A 12 -9.01 2.19 -14.62
C LEU A 12 -8.04 2.93 -13.68
N LEU A 13 -8.50 3.29 -12.48
CA LEU A 13 -7.65 3.93 -11.47
C LEU A 13 -6.51 3.00 -11.04
N SER A 14 -6.76 1.70 -10.93
CA SER A 14 -5.73 0.70 -10.58
C SER A 14 -4.56 0.75 -11.57
N ASP A 15 -4.87 0.70 -12.86
CA ASP A 15 -3.88 0.65 -13.94
C ASP A 15 -3.17 1.99 -14.16
N GLU A 16 -3.91 3.09 -14.17
CA GLU A 16 -3.37 4.39 -14.59
C GLU A 16 -2.76 5.21 -13.46
N VAL A 17 -3.30 5.05 -12.25
CA VAL A 17 -3.00 5.91 -11.09
C VAL A 17 -2.34 5.11 -9.98
N LEU A 18 -3.03 4.12 -9.42
CA LEU A 18 -2.61 3.43 -8.19
C LEU A 18 -1.31 2.65 -8.38
N TYR A 19 -1.10 2.03 -9.55
CA TYR A 19 0.17 1.37 -9.86
C TYR A 19 1.36 2.36 -9.78
N ARG A 20 1.24 3.51 -10.45
CA ARG A 20 2.31 4.53 -10.48
C ARG A 20 2.55 5.10 -9.10
N GLU A 21 1.50 5.30 -8.32
CA GLU A 21 1.59 5.77 -6.95
C GLU A 21 2.23 4.74 -6.02
N ALA A 22 1.96 3.45 -6.18
CA ALA A 22 2.61 2.40 -5.41
C ALA A 22 4.11 2.35 -5.69
N VAL A 23 4.51 2.50 -6.96
CA VAL A 23 5.93 2.60 -7.34
C VAL A 23 6.56 3.86 -6.74
N ALA A 24 5.90 5.01 -6.85
CA ALA A 24 6.39 6.27 -6.27
C ALA A 24 6.50 6.20 -4.74
N PHE A 25 5.54 5.56 -4.07
CA PHE A 25 5.55 5.33 -2.64
C PHE A 25 6.78 4.53 -2.19
N MET A 26 7.09 3.43 -2.89
CA MET A 26 8.28 2.62 -2.58
C MET A 26 9.57 3.39 -2.86
N ARG A 27 9.65 4.13 -3.97
CA ARG A 27 10.82 4.97 -4.28
C ARG A 27 11.04 6.04 -3.23
N GLN A 28 9.99 6.73 -2.81
CA GLN A 28 10.08 7.75 -1.77
C GLN A 28 10.67 7.17 -0.47
N LEU A 29 10.21 6.00 -0.04
CA LEU A 29 10.75 5.33 1.15
C LEU A 29 12.24 5.00 1.00
N LEU A 30 12.66 4.51 -0.17
CA LEU A 30 14.05 4.10 -0.43
C LEU A 30 15.00 5.29 -0.58
N GLU A 31 14.56 6.34 -1.26
CA GLU A 31 15.41 7.45 -1.69
C GLU A 31 15.39 8.63 -0.71
N GLU A 32 14.24 8.96 -0.14
CA GLU A 32 14.07 10.12 0.75
C GLU A 32 14.18 9.75 2.23
N GLU A 33 13.66 8.57 2.61
CA GLU A 33 13.56 8.14 4.01
C GLU A 33 14.64 7.11 4.39
N ASP A 34 15.58 6.81 3.49
CA ASP A 34 16.68 5.84 3.66
C ASP A 34 16.20 4.47 4.22
N CYS A 35 15.02 4.04 3.78
CA CYS A 35 14.43 2.77 4.20
C CYS A 35 14.84 1.63 3.26
N GLU A 36 14.82 0.40 3.77
CA GLU A 36 14.88 -0.80 2.93
C GLU A 36 13.48 -1.33 2.57
N PRO A 37 13.32 -2.09 1.48
CA PRO A 37 12.08 -2.80 1.19
C PRO A 37 11.62 -3.64 2.38
N LEU A 38 10.31 -3.75 2.56
CA LEU A 38 9.76 -4.51 3.66
C LEU A 38 10.17 -5.98 3.58
N PRO A 39 10.43 -6.64 4.73
CA PRO A 39 10.58 -8.08 4.78
C PRO A 39 9.36 -8.80 4.18
N MET A 40 9.60 -9.95 3.54
CA MET A 40 8.53 -10.73 2.89
C MET A 40 7.37 -11.08 3.83
N SER A 41 7.64 -11.30 5.12
CA SER A 41 6.59 -11.58 6.11
C SER A 41 5.68 -10.37 6.38
N GLN A 42 6.20 -9.15 6.31
CA GLN A 42 5.41 -7.93 6.51
C GLN A 42 4.52 -7.66 5.31
N ILE A 43 5.08 -7.74 4.09
CA ILE A 43 4.32 -7.47 2.86
C ILE A 43 3.22 -8.52 2.64
N GLN A 44 3.49 -9.79 2.94
CA GLN A 44 2.47 -10.86 2.86
C GLN A 44 1.37 -10.65 3.90
N GLY A 45 1.71 -10.23 5.12
CA GLY A 45 0.71 -9.90 6.14
C GLY A 45 -0.22 -8.77 5.70
N LEU A 46 0.35 -7.69 5.14
CA LEU A 46 -0.40 -6.55 4.61
C LEU A 46 -1.29 -6.95 3.42
N HIS A 47 -0.77 -7.75 2.48
CA HIS A 47 -1.55 -8.22 1.33
C HIS A 47 -2.67 -9.18 1.77
N ALA A 48 -2.40 -10.08 2.71
CA ALA A 48 -3.43 -11.00 3.21
C ALA A 48 -4.61 -10.26 3.86
N ILE A 49 -4.35 -9.21 4.65
CA ILE A 49 -5.42 -8.43 5.27
C ILE A 49 -6.16 -7.56 4.24
N SER A 50 -5.51 -7.09 3.18
CA SER A 50 -6.22 -6.32 2.14
C SER A 50 -7.19 -7.17 1.33
N LEU A 51 -6.93 -8.48 1.21
CA LEU A 51 -7.82 -9.43 0.54
C LEU A 51 -9.09 -9.78 1.34
N SER A 52 -9.18 -9.41 2.62
CA SER A 52 -10.43 -9.59 3.38
C SER A 52 -11.54 -8.62 2.94
N LEU A 53 -11.19 -7.63 2.10
CA LEU A 53 -12.10 -6.57 1.61
C LEU A 53 -12.82 -5.83 2.75
N SER A 54 -12.18 -5.76 3.91
CA SER A 54 -12.64 -4.99 5.07
C SER A 54 -11.69 -3.83 5.33
N TYR A 55 -12.10 -2.62 4.90
CA TYR A 55 -11.30 -1.42 5.12
C TYR A 55 -11.07 -1.14 6.61
N GLN A 56 -12.07 -1.40 7.45
CA GLN A 56 -11.93 -1.28 8.90
C GLN A 56 -10.84 -2.20 9.47
N GLU A 57 -10.77 -3.46 9.04
CA GLU A 57 -9.73 -4.39 9.48
C GLU A 57 -8.34 -3.97 8.99
N LEU A 58 -8.23 -3.60 7.71
CA LEU A 58 -7.00 -3.09 7.14
C LEU A 58 -6.51 -1.85 7.90
N ARG A 59 -7.39 -0.89 8.17
CA ARG A 59 -7.06 0.33 8.92
C ARG A 59 -6.59 0.00 10.33
N ARG A 60 -7.25 -0.94 11.03
CA ARG A 60 -6.81 -1.39 12.36
C ARG A 60 -5.43 -2.05 12.29
N PHE A 61 -5.19 -2.89 11.29
CA PHE A 61 -3.90 -3.54 11.08
C PHE A 61 -2.79 -2.50 10.87
N VAL A 62 -2.97 -1.56 9.94
CA VAL A 62 -1.99 -0.51 9.64
C VAL A 62 -1.74 0.39 10.84
N ALA A 63 -2.79 0.79 11.56
CA ALA A 63 -2.66 1.57 12.79
C ALA A 63 -1.85 0.82 13.85
N HIS A 64 -2.15 -0.46 14.07
CA HIS A 64 -1.43 -1.31 15.02
C HIS A 64 0.06 -1.43 14.66
N GLN A 65 0.39 -1.64 13.39
CA GLN A 65 1.80 -1.72 12.97
C GLN A 65 2.53 -0.39 13.13
N ASN A 66 1.86 0.75 12.90
CA ASN A 66 2.43 2.08 13.11
C ASN A 66 2.65 2.41 14.61
N GLU A 67 1.77 1.95 15.49
CA GLU A 67 1.83 2.20 16.94
C GLU A 67 2.73 1.20 17.68
N ARG A 68 3.12 0.11 17.04
CA ARG A 68 4.03 -0.88 17.60
C ARG A 68 5.38 -0.25 17.96
N ASN A 69 5.91 -0.63 19.13
CA ASN A 69 7.29 -0.33 19.48
C ASN A 69 8.25 -1.23 18.69
N TRP A 70 8.70 -0.72 17.55
CA TRP A 70 9.74 -1.37 16.76
C TRP A 70 11.11 -1.19 17.40
N PRO A 71 11.97 -2.23 17.36
CA PRO A 71 13.37 -2.06 17.73
C PRO A 71 14.06 -1.17 16.70
N ARG A 72 15.18 -0.54 17.09
CA ARG A 72 15.88 0.48 16.29
C ARG A 72 16.29 0.00 14.89
N ASP A 73 16.62 -1.28 14.76
CA ASP A 73 16.98 -1.94 13.49
C ASP A 73 15.78 -2.17 12.56
N LYS A 74 14.55 -1.86 12.99
CA LYS A 74 13.31 -2.05 12.25
C LYS A 74 12.45 -0.78 12.17
N GLU A 75 13.04 0.38 12.44
CA GLU A 75 12.32 1.66 12.38
C GLU A 75 11.79 1.95 10.97
N ASN A 76 12.44 1.44 9.92
CA ASN A 76 11.96 1.52 8.53
C ASN A 76 10.56 0.91 8.35
N ILE A 77 10.24 -0.17 9.07
CA ILE A 77 8.91 -0.80 9.03
C ILE A 77 7.86 0.16 9.61
N LYS A 78 8.20 0.87 10.70
CA LYS A 78 7.33 1.89 11.28
C LYS A 78 7.10 3.06 10.33
N VAL A 79 8.16 3.56 9.70
CA VAL A 79 8.08 4.65 8.72
C VAL A 79 7.18 4.25 7.55
N PHE A 80 7.33 3.03 7.03
CA PHE A 80 6.44 2.48 6.00
C PHE A 80 4.97 2.54 6.43
N TYR A 81 4.62 2.00 7.61
CA TYR A 81 3.21 1.95 8.04
C TYR A 81 2.65 3.33 8.40
N LYS A 82 3.50 4.26 8.85
CA LYS A 82 3.13 5.65 9.05
C LYS A 82 2.72 6.30 7.72
N LYS A 83 3.57 6.19 6.69
CA LYS A 83 3.29 6.75 5.35
C LYS A 83 2.07 6.08 4.71
N LEU A 84 1.92 4.76 4.87
CA LEU A 84 0.74 4.05 4.37
C LEU A 84 -0.54 4.53 5.05
N LYS A 85 -0.51 4.77 6.37
CA LYS A 85 -1.63 5.35 7.11
C LYS A 85 -1.99 6.75 6.58
N GLU A 86 -0.99 7.60 6.36
CA GLU A 86 -1.19 8.94 5.78
C GLU A 86 -1.81 8.88 4.38
N TYR A 87 -1.35 7.94 3.55
CA TYR A 87 -1.89 7.68 2.22
C TYR A 87 -3.36 7.25 2.28
N MET A 88 -3.70 6.26 3.14
CA MET A 88 -5.07 5.80 3.36
C MET A 88 -6.00 6.93 3.82
N GLU A 89 -5.53 7.78 4.73
CA GLU A 89 -6.30 8.91 5.22
C GLU A 89 -6.53 9.97 4.13
N SER A 90 -5.52 10.26 3.31
CA SER A 90 -5.63 11.16 2.16
C SER A 90 -6.64 10.63 1.14
N MET A 91 -6.54 9.34 0.80
CA MET A 91 -7.45 8.65 -0.09
C MET A 91 -8.90 8.78 0.38
N GLN A 92 -9.17 8.45 1.65
CA GLN A 92 -10.50 8.51 2.24
C GLN A 92 -11.06 9.93 2.34
N LYS A 93 -10.25 10.89 2.83
CA LYS A 93 -10.74 12.25 3.17
C LYS A 93 -10.83 13.17 1.96
N LYS A 94 -9.99 12.97 0.95
CA LYS A 94 -9.84 13.89 -0.17
C LYS A 94 -10.18 13.22 -1.49
N ARG A 95 -9.47 12.16 -1.83
CA ARG A 95 -9.43 11.67 -3.21
C ARG A 95 -10.72 11.00 -3.63
N LEU A 96 -11.29 10.18 -2.74
CA LEU A 96 -12.49 9.40 -3.03
C LEU A 96 -13.66 10.27 -3.53
N LYS A 97 -13.90 11.42 -2.88
CA LYS A 97 -14.96 12.36 -3.28
C LYS A 97 -14.49 13.36 -4.34
N ASN A 98 -13.33 13.98 -4.12
CA ASN A 98 -12.98 15.21 -4.84
C ASN A 98 -12.15 14.95 -6.10
N GLU A 99 -11.38 13.86 -6.14
CA GLU A 99 -10.49 13.55 -7.26
C GLU A 99 -11.06 12.43 -8.14
N PHE A 100 -11.58 11.37 -7.52
CA PHE A 100 -12.09 10.19 -8.22
C PHE A 100 -13.59 10.24 -8.45
N HIS A 101 -14.30 11.14 -7.77
CA HIS A 101 -15.76 11.30 -7.89
C HIS A 101 -16.54 9.98 -7.70
N LEU A 102 -16.03 9.08 -6.85
CA LEU A 102 -16.60 7.74 -6.65
C LEU A 102 -17.75 7.73 -5.65
N LEU A 103 -17.85 8.72 -4.76
CA LEU A 103 -18.95 8.80 -3.80
C LEU A 103 -20.19 9.41 -4.42
N SER A 104 -21.32 8.73 -4.28
CA SER A 104 -22.61 9.31 -4.61
C SER A 104 -23.08 10.21 -3.48
N ASP A 105 -23.55 11.42 -3.83
CA ASP A 105 -24.24 12.30 -2.87
C ASP A 105 -25.69 11.83 -2.60
N GLN A 106 -26.13 10.74 -3.25
CA GLN A 106 -27.45 10.16 -3.04
C GLN A 106 -27.46 9.18 -1.89
N GLY A 107 -28.04 9.60 -0.77
CA GLY A 107 -28.29 8.73 0.38
C GLY A 107 -28.18 9.46 1.71
N GLY A 108 -28.67 8.81 2.77
CA GLY A 108 -28.46 9.26 4.14
C GLY A 108 -27.02 9.01 4.61
N PRO A 109 -26.58 9.62 5.73
CA PRO A 109 -25.20 9.51 6.23
C PRO A 109 -24.69 8.07 6.39
N ARG A 110 -25.56 7.13 6.77
CA ARG A 110 -25.20 5.70 6.92
C ARG A 110 -24.85 5.03 5.60
N GLN A 111 -25.53 5.39 4.51
CA GLN A 111 -25.28 4.82 3.18
C GLN A 111 -23.95 5.34 2.64
N VAL A 112 -23.67 6.63 2.83
CA VAL A 112 -22.37 7.22 2.46
C VAL A 112 -21.23 6.55 3.21
N ILE A 113 -21.39 6.27 4.52
CA ILE A 113 -20.38 5.55 5.30
C ILE A 113 -20.15 4.14 4.74
N ALA A 114 -21.22 3.38 4.51
CA ALA A 114 -21.12 2.01 3.99
C ALA A 114 -20.46 1.99 2.59
N GLN A 115 -20.84 2.91 1.71
CA GLN A 115 -20.24 3.04 0.39
C GLN A 115 -18.76 3.44 0.47
N THR A 116 -18.40 4.35 1.39
CA THR A 116 -17.01 4.72 1.64
C THR A 116 -16.18 3.51 2.06
N GLU A 117 -16.70 2.68 2.97
CA GLU A 117 -16.00 1.47 3.42
C GLU A 117 -15.80 0.46 2.27
N GLU A 118 -16.84 0.20 1.46
CA GLU A 118 -16.76 -0.68 0.29
C GLU A 118 -15.74 -0.17 -0.75
N LEU A 119 -15.80 1.11 -1.12
CA LEU A 119 -14.89 1.70 -2.10
C LEU A 119 -13.44 1.71 -1.60
N MET A 120 -13.22 2.09 -0.34
CA MET A 120 -11.89 2.11 0.25
C MET A 120 -11.29 0.70 0.36
N ALA A 121 -12.11 -0.32 0.64
CA ALA A 121 -11.62 -1.70 0.68
C ALA A 121 -11.06 -2.13 -0.68
N LEU A 122 -11.78 -1.84 -1.77
CA LEU A 122 -11.33 -2.18 -3.12
C LEU A 122 -10.12 -1.36 -3.57
N LEU A 123 -10.17 -0.04 -3.44
CA LEU A 123 -9.05 0.84 -3.84
C LEU A 123 -7.76 0.49 -3.08
N MET A 124 -7.87 0.18 -1.78
CA MET A 124 -6.70 -0.19 -1.00
C MET A 124 -6.21 -1.60 -1.31
N ALA A 125 -7.09 -2.55 -1.65
CA ALA A 125 -6.67 -3.86 -2.12
C ALA A 125 -5.84 -3.77 -3.41
N GLU A 126 -6.31 -2.98 -4.39
CA GLU A 126 -5.59 -2.72 -5.64
C GLU A 126 -4.23 -2.05 -5.38
N PHE A 127 -4.21 -0.97 -4.60
CA PHE A 127 -2.97 -0.28 -4.25
C PHE A 127 -1.97 -1.19 -3.52
N ILE A 128 -2.44 -1.99 -2.56
CA ILE A 128 -1.59 -2.92 -1.80
C ILE A 128 -1.07 -4.06 -2.67
N GLN A 129 -1.86 -4.53 -3.64
CA GLN A 129 -1.40 -5.52 -4.62
C GLN A 129 -0.22 -4.98 -5.43
N HIS A 130 -0.33 -3.76 -5.96
CA HIS A 130 0.78 -3.11 -6.69
C HIS A 130 2.00 -2.89 -5.80
N LEU A 131 1.77 -2.44 -4.57
CA LEU A 131 2.84 -2.21 -3.59
C LEU A 131 3.54 -3.52 -3.20
N ALA A 132 2.81 -4.62 -3.08
CA ALA A 132 3.38 -5.95 -2.81
C ALA A 132 4.22 -6.47 -3.98
N ALA A 133 3.76 -6.24 -5.22
CA ALA A 133 4.50 -6.57 -6.42
C ALA A 133 5.82 -5.78 -6.51
N GLU A 134 5.77 -4.46 -6.33
CA GLU A 134 6.95 -3.60 -6.37
C GLU A 134 7.96 -3.95 -5.25
N ASN A 135 7.49 -4.15 -4.02
CA ASN A 135 8.35 -4.57 -2.92
C ASN A 135 9.05 -5.92 -3.22
N SER A 136 8.34 -6.87 -3.82
CA SER A 136 8.89 -8.16 -4.21
C SER A 136 9.95 -8.03 -5.30
N TYR A 137 9.71 -7.17 -6.29
CA TYR A 137 10.69 -6.83 -7.33
C TYR A 137 11.98 -6.25 -6.72
N LEU A 138 11.85 -5.26 -5.83
CA LEU A 138 12.98 -4.61 -5.16
C LEU A 138 13.81 -5.59 -4.33
N LEU A 139 13.17 -6.47 -3.56
CA LEU A 139 13.86 -7.54 -2.81
C LEU A 139 14.65 -8.48 -3.74
N ALA A 140 14.09 -8.83 -4.91
CA ALA A 140 14.77 -9.67 -5.88
C ALA A 140 16.02 -8.97 -6.46
N VAL A 141 15.90 -7.68 -6.79
CA VAL A 141 17.01 -6.85 -7.28
C VAL A 141 18.15 -6.78 -6.24
N GLN A 142 17.84 -6.50 -4.97
CA GLN A 142 18.83 -6.46 -3.89
C GLN A 142 19.53 -7.81 -3.69
N LYS A 143 18.78 -8.92 -3.76
CA LYS A 143 19.33 -10.28 -3.68
C LYS A 143 20.27 -10.60 -4.85
N GLN A 144 19.96 -10.13 -6.05
CA GLN A 144 20.82 -10.32 -7.22
C GLN A 144 22.13 -9.53 -7.08
N GLN A 145 22.06 -8.25 -6.67
CA GLN A 145 23.24 -7.40 -6.48
C GLN A 145 24.17 -7.95 -5.39
N SER A 146 23.63 -8.42 -4.26
CA SER A 146 24.44 -9.00 -3.18
C SER A 146 25.16 -10.29 -3.59
N ARG A 147 24.54 -11.13 -4.44
CA ARG A 147 25.18 -12.32 -5.02
C ARG A 147 26.33 -11.96 -5.96
N GLN A 148 26.15 -10.95 -6.81
CA GLN A 148 27.20 -10.50 -7.74
C GLN A 148 28.41 -9.94 -7.00
N LYS A 149 28.20 -9.14 -5.93
CA LYS A 149 29.27 -8.60 -5.09
C LYS A 149 30.08 -9.71 -4.37
N LYS A 150 29.41 -10.76 -3.90
CA LYS A 150 30.10 -11.91 -3.27
C LYS A 150 30.94 -12.69 -4.28
N ALA A 151 30.45 -12.89 -5.50
CA ALA A 151 31.15 -13.62 -6.55
C ALA A 151 32.38 -12.85 -7.10
N SER A 152 32.33 -11.52 -7.16
CA SER A 152 33.50 -10.72 -7.54
C SER A 152 34.57 -10.69 -6.44
N SER A 153 34.17 -10.63 -5.17
CA SER A 153 35.11 -10.67 -4.04
C SER A 153 35.81 -12.02 -3.85
N SER A 154 35.21 -13.13 -4.29
CA SER A 154 35.80 -14.47 -4.20
C SER A 154 36.77 -14.80 -5.33
N ARG A 155 36.80 -14.00 -6.40
CA ARG A 155 37.72 -14.18 -7.55
C ARG A 155 39.02 -13.36 -7.44
N SER A 156 39.07 -12.43 -6.48
CA SER A 156 40.24 -11.57 -6.24
C SER A 156 41.11 -12.04 -5.06
N LYS A 157 40.93 -13.27 -4.59
CA LYS A 157 41.76 -13.96 -3.61
C LYS A 157 42.29 -15.24 -4.23
#